data_AF-A0A4V1DX41-F1
#
_entry.id   AF-A0A4V1DX41-F1
#
_cell.length_a   1.000
_cell.length_b   1.000
_cell.length_c   1.000
_cell.angle_alpha   90.00
_cell.angle_beta   90.00
_cell.angle_gamma   90.00
#
_symmetry.space_group_name_H-M   'P 1'
#
loop_
_entity.id
_entity.type
_entity.pdbx_description
1 polymer ?
#
loop_
_entity_poly.entity_id
_entity_poly.type
_entity_poly.pdbx_seq_one_letter_code
_entity_poly.pdbx_strand_id
1 'polypeptide(L)'
;PPKYDVDECRQRGMTFAAPLRVTLRLIVFDIDEETGAKSVKDIKEQDVYMGDIPLMTMNGTFIVNGTERVIVSQMHRSPGVFFDHDKGKTHSSGKLLFAARVIPYRVLWFDIEFDAKDIVYARIDRRRKLPVTSLMFALGLDGEAILNTFYKKNPYKRIREGWRVPFDSGRF
;
A
#
# COMPACT_ATOMS: atom_id res chain seq x y z
N PRO A 1 8.37 -13.72 -31.86
CA PRO A 1 9.16 -14.96 -31.67
C PRO A 1 10.62 -14.57 -31.39
N PRO A 2 11.37 -15.35 -30.59
CA PRO A 2 12.79 -15.08 -30.35
C PRO A 2 13.60 -15.16 -31.64
N LYS A 3 14.64 -14.31 -31.73
CA LYS A 3 15.49 -14.21 -32.94
C LYS A 3 16.41 -15.41 -33.13
N TYR A 4 16.81 -16.02 -32.02
CA TYR A 4 17.76 -17.13 -31.95
C TYR A 4 17.19 -18.20 -31.02
N ASP A 5 17.63 -19.44 -31.20
CA ASP A 5 17.28 -20.53 -30.28
C ASP A 5 18.14 -20.52 -29.02
N VAL A 6 17.85 -21.46 -28.11
CA VAL A 6 18.52 -21.55 -26.81
C VAL A 6 20.02 -21.86 -26.95
N ASP A 7 20.39 -22.74 -27.88
CA ASP A 7 21.77 -23.21 -28.04
C ASP A 7 22.65 -22.16 -28.72
N GLU A 8 22.10 -21.43 -29.69
CA GLU A 8 22.75 -20.29 -30.33
C GLU A 8 22.97 -19.15 -29.32
N CYS A 9 22.00 -18.89 -28.44
CA CYS A 9 22.16 -17.91 -27.36
C CYS A 9 23.27 -18.31 -26.37
N ARG A 10 23.39 -19.59 -26.01
CA ARG A 10 24.48 -20.10 -25.16
C ARG A 10 25.85 -19.92 -25.81
N GLN A 11 26.01 -20.36 -27.06
CA GLN A 11 27.29 -20.31 -27.77
C GLN A 11 27.77 -18.87 -28.02
N ARG A 12 26.85 -17.95 -28.31
CA ARG A 12 27.18 -16.55 -28.65
C ARG A 12 27.18 -15.60 -27.46
N GLY A 13 26.91 -16.07 -26.24
CA GLY A 13 26.84 -15.19 -25.08
C GLY A 13 25.64 -14.23 -25.09
N MET A 14 24.54 -14.58 -25.75
CA MET A 14 23.35 -13.74 -25.89
C MET A 14 22.23 -14.13 -24.90
N THR A 15 21.26 -13.25 -24.69
CA THR A 15 20.06 -13.55 -23.90
C THR A 15 18.98 -14.16 -24.79
N PHE A 16 18.38 -15.27 -24.35
CA PHE A 16 17.24 -15.88 -25.04
C PHE A 16 15.97 -15.06 -24.75
N ALA A 17 15.58 -14.23 -25.70
CA ALA A 17 14.49 -13.26 -25.54
C ALA A 17 13.71 -13.05 -26.84
N ALA A 18 12.48 -12.57 -26.72
CA ALA A 18 11.64 -12.17 -27.85
C ALA A 18 11.27 -10.67 -27.77
N PRO A 19 11.18 -9.99 -28.92
CA PRO A 19 10.82 -8.58 -28.95
C PRO A 19 9.35 -8.38 -28.55
N LEU A 20 9.11 -7.50 -27.58
CA LEU A 20 7.79 -6.99 -27.24
C LEU A 20 7.47 -5.82 -28.17
N ARG A 21 6.47 -6.00 -29.02
CA ARG A 21 5.87 -4.92 -29.83
C ARG A 21 4.44 -4.70 -29.37
N VAL A 22 4.07 -3.44 -29.15
CA VAL A 22 2.75 -3.03 -28.68
C VAL A 22 2.22 -1.98 -29.64
N THR A 23 1.00 -2.20 -30.15
CA THR A 23 0.28 -1.21 -30.94
C THR A 23 -0.27 -0.15 -30.00
N LEU A 24 0.19 1.09 -30.17
CA LEU A 24 -0.25 2.25 -29.40
C LEU A 24 -1.04 3.20 -30.30
N ARG A 25 -2.04 3.86 -29.72
CA ARG A 25 -2.84 4.89 -30.38
C ARG A 25 -2.78 6.19 -29.59
N LEU A 26 -2.33 7.26 -30.23
CA LEU A 26 -2.37 8.62 -29.74
C LEU A 26 -3.55 9.36 -30.37
N ILE A 27 -4.48 9.85 -29.54
CA ILE A 27 -5.63 10.64 -29.98
C ILE A 27 -5.38 12.09 -29.56
N VAL A 28 -5.37 13.01 -30.53
CA VAL A 28 -5.26 14.45 -30.29
C VAL A 28 -6.66 15.04 -30.35
N PHE A 29 -7.03 15.77 -29.31
CA PHE A 29 -8.32 16.47 -29.24
C PHE A 29 -8.12 17.96 -29.53
N ASP A 30 -9.07 18.56 -30.24
CA ASP A 30 -9.24 20.00 -30.31
C ASP A 30 -10.30 20.42 -29.28
N ILE A 31 -10.03 21.50 -28.56
CA ILE A 31 -10.91 22.02 -27.51
C ILE A 31 -11.30 23.44 -27.92
N ASP A 32 -12.59 23.64 -28.18
CA ASP A 32 -13.15 24.97 -28.38
C ASP A 32 -13.13 25.73 -27.04
N GLU A 33 -12.45 26.87 -27.00
CA GLU A 33 -12.28 27.68 -25.78
C GLU A 33 -13.58 28.37 -25.33
N GLU A 34 -14.54 28.61 -26.23
CA GLU A 34 -15.82 29.26 -25.91
C GLU A 34 -16.88 28.26 -25.48
N THR A 35 -16.95 27.09 -26.12
CA THR A 35 -17.99 26.08 -25.86
C THR A 35 -17.52 24.91 -24.98
N GLY A 36 -16.20 24.75 -24.79
CA GLY A 36 -15.60 23.62 -24.09
C GLY A 36 -15.79 22.28 -24.81
N ALA A 37 -16.31 22.28 -26.03
CA ALA A 37 -16.57 21.08 -26.80
C ALA A 37 -15.26 20.41 -27.22
N LYS A 38 -15.13 19.12 -26.95
CA LYS A 38 -13.98 18.30 -27.36
C LYS A 38 -14.30 17.60 -28.68
N SER A 39 -13.54 17.90 -29.72
CA SER A 39 -13.60 17.19 -30.99
C SER A 39 -12.28 16.45 -31.26
N VAL A 40 -12.33 15.35 -32.01
CA VAL A 40 -11.12 14.60 -32.36
C VAL A 40 -10.43 15.31 -33.51
N LYS A 41 -9.20 15.75 -33.30
CA LYS A 41 -8.37 16.41 -34.31
C LYS A 41 -7.61 15.41 -35.17
N ASP A 42 -6.97 14.43 -34.52
CA ASP A 42 -6.10 13.48 -35.18
C ASP A 42 -5.99 12.17 -34.37
N ILE A 43 -5.77 11.07 -35.07
CA ILE A 43 -5.52 9.75 -34.48
C ILE A 43 -4.29 9.15 -35.16
N LYS A 44 -3.24 8.91 -34.38
CA LYS A 44 -2.02 8.23 -34.85
C LYS A 44 -1.90 6.87 -34.18
N GLU A 45 -1.86 5.82 -34.98
CA GLU A 45 -1.65 4.44 -34.50
C GLU A 45 -0.31 3.91 -35.01
N GLN A 46 0.47 3.31 -34.11
CA GLN A 46 1.80 2.83 -34.44
C GLN A 46 2.18 1.62 -33.58
N ASP A 47 2.81 0.64 -34.22
CA ASP A 47 3.51 -0.44 -33.52
C ASP A 47 4.83 0.05 -32.96
N VAL A 48 4.94 0.07 -31.63
CA VAL A 48 6.12 0.53 -30.91
C VAL A 48 6.86 -0.67 -30.31
N TYR A 49 8.17 -0.73 -30.52
CA TYR A 49 9.04 -1.69 -29.86
C TYR A 49 9.32 -1.26 -28.42
N MET A 50 8.99 -2.12 -27.46
CA MET A 50 9.08 -1.86 -26.02
C MET A 50 10.28 -2.53 -25.34
N GLY A 51 11.15 -3.19 -26.12
CA GLY A 51 12.28 -3.96 -25.61
C GLY A 51 12.08 -5.47 -25.77
N ASP A 52 13.10 -6.23 -25.36
CA ASP A 52 13.11 -7.69 -25.41
C ASP A 52 12.73 -8.29 -24.06
N ILE A 53 11.85 -9.28 -24.07
CA ILE A 53 11.45 -10.05 -22.87
C ILE A 53 12.19 -11.39 -22.87
N PRO A 54 12.98 -11.70 -21.82
CA PRO A 54 13.59 -13.01 -21.66
C PRO A 54 12.52 -14.11 -21.60
N LEU A 55 12.73 -15.17 -22.38
CA LEU A 55 11.81 -16.30 -22.43
C LEU A 55 12.33 -17.46 -21.59
N MET A 56 11.39 -18.19 -20.99
CA MET A 56 11.68 -19.38 -20.21
C MET A 56 11.96 -20.56 -21.16
N THR A 57 12.97 -21.36 -20.85
CA THR A 57 13.27 -22.62 -21.55
C THR A 57 12.28 -23.71 -21.11
N MET A 58 12.28 -24.85 -21.82
CA MET A 58 11.48 -26.02 -21.43
C MET A 58 11.81 -26.58 -20.04
N ASN A 59 12.99 -26.24 -19.50
CA ASN A 59 13.46 -26.70 -18.19
C ASN A 59 13.14 -25.72 -17.06
N GLY A 60 12.41 -24.62 -17.34
CA GLY A 60 12.08 -23.61 -16.32
C GLY A 60 13.22 -22.62 -16.01
N THR A 61 14.24 -22.54 -16.88
CA THR A 61 15.41 -21.66 -16.73
C THR A 61 15.37 -20.50 -17.73
N PHE A 62 16.27 -19.54 -17.57
CA PHE A 62 16.45 -18.40 -18.47
C PHE A 62 17.90 -18.31 -18.93
N ILE A 63 18.15 -18.07 -20.22
CA ILE A 63 19.50 -17.78 -20.72
C ILE A 63 19.71 -16.27 -20.70
N VAL A 64 20.64 -15.79 -19.87
CA VAL A 64 21.01 -14.37 -19.75
C VAL A 64 22.50 -14.24 -20.00
N ASN A 65 22.88 -13.52 -21.06
CA ASN A 65 24.26 -13.37 -21.51
C ASN A 65 24.98 -14.71 -21.71
N GLY A 66 24.30 -15.68 -22.35
CA GLY A 66 24.80 -17.05 -22.58
C GLY A 66 24.79 -17.98 -21.38
N THR A 67 24.59 -17.47 -20.17
CA THR A 67 24.56 -18.28 -18.94
C THR A 67 23.13 -18.62 -18.55
N GLU A 68 22.93 -19.87 -18.15
CA GLU A 68 21.65 -20.35 -17.63
C GLU A 68 21.42 -19.87 -16.19
N ARG A 69 20.25 -19.29 -15.94
CA ARG A 69 19.84 -18.72 -14.66
C ARG A 69 18.47 -19.25 -14.26
N VAL A 70 18.25 -19.34 -12.95
CA VAL A 70 16.97 -19.72 -12.35
C VAL A 70 16.46 -18.55 -11.52
N ILE A 71 15.17 -18.28 -11.62
CA ILE A 71 14.48 -17.32 -10.74
C ILE A 71 13.96 -18.08 -9.52
N VAL A 72 14.43 -17.69 -8.33
CA VAL A 72 13.95 -18.28 -7.07
C VAL A 72 12.68 -17.58 -6.65
N SER A 73 11.67 -18.37 -6.26
CA SER A 73 10.41 -17.84 -5.71
C SER A 73 10.66 -17.15 -4.37
N GLN A 74 10.29 -15.87 -4.26
CA GLN A 74 10.42 -15.12 -3.03
C GLN A 74 9.20 -15.32 -2.13
N MET A 75 9.43 -15.71 -0.87
CA MET A 75 8.40 -15.69 0.16
C MET A 75 8.36 -14.30 0.81
N HIS A 76 7.23 -13.62 0.72
CA HIS A 76 7.00 -12.31 1.35
C HIS A 76 5.64 -12.32 2.07
N ARG A 77 5.46 -11.39 3.01
CA ARG A 77 4.16 -11.24 3.70
C ARG A 77 3.11 -10.78 2.69
N SER A 78 1.92 -11.37 2.76
CA SER A 78 0.80 -10.94 1.94
C SER A 78 0.40 -9.50 2.30
N PRO A 79 -0.15 -8.73 1.34
CA PRO A 79 -0.81 -7.48 1.66
C PRO A 79 -1.98 -7.71 2.63
N GLY A 80 -2.14 -6.80 3.59
CA GLY A 80 -3.20 -6.91 4.60
C GLY A 80 -2.89 -6.16 5.89
N VAL A 81 -3.74 -6.40 6.89
CA VAL A 81 -3.58 -5.85 8.24
C VAL A 81 -3.11 -6.96 9.18
N PHE A 82 -2.01 -6.70 9.87
CA PHE A 82 -1.40 -7.64 10.80
C PHE A 82 -1.45 -7.06 12.21
N PHE A 83 -1.94 -7.84 13.17
CA PHE A 83 -1.93 -7.48 14.58
C PHE A 83 -0.87 -8.33 15.29
N ASP A 84 -0.01 -7.70 16.08
CA ASP A 84 1.06 -8.35 16.81
C ASP A 84 1.29 -7.67 18.16
N HIS A 85 2.07 -8.29 19.03
CA HIS A 85 2.55 -7.68 20.27
C HIS A 85 4.02 -8.01 20.52
N ASP A 86 4.71 -7.13 21.24
CA ASP A 86 6.14 -7.25 21.53
C ASP A 86 6.52 -8.40 22.49
N LYS A 87 5.54 -9.21 22.92
CA LYS A 87 5.67 -10.26 23.94
C LYS A 87 6.27 -9.75 25.26
N GLY A 88 6.05 -8.46 25.59
CA GLY A 88 6.53 -7.83 26.83
C GLY A 88 8.05 -7.62 26.85
N LYS A 89 8.72 -7.69 25.69
CA LYS A 89 10.18 -7.55 25.60
C LYS A 89 10.64 -6.10 25.51
N THR A 90 9.80 -5.18 25.07
CA THR A 90 10.21 -3.79 24.79
C THR A 90 10.20 -2.92 26.04
N HIS A 91 9.28 -3.13 26.97
CA HIS A 91 9.18 -2.34 28.19
C HIS A 91 9.51 -3.15 29.44
N SER A 92 10.29 -2.60 30.36
CA SER A 92 10.78 -3.27 31.57
C SER A 92 9.67 -3.74 32.51
N SER A 93 8.47 -3.13 32.44
CA SER A 93 7.31 -3.58 33.20
C SER A 93 6.71 -4.91 32.71
N GLY A 94 7.18 -5.45 31.58
CA GLY A 94 6.61 -6.65 30.95
C GLY A 94 5.24 -6.43 30.31
N LYS A 95 4.77 -5.19 30.20
CA LYS A 95 3.49 -4.85 29.58
C LYS A 95 3.54 -5.19 28.09
N LEU A 96 2.50 -5.89 27.61
CA LEU A 96 2.35 -6.19 26.18
C LEU A 96 2.03 -4.91 25.42
N LEU A 97 2.88 -4.58 24.44
CA LEU A 97 2.65 -3.47 23.52
C LEU A 97 2.08 -4.03 22.22
N PHE A 98 0.80 -3.75 21.98
CA PHE A 98 0.11 -4.15 20.76
C PHE A 98 0.41 -3.19 19.62
N ALA A 99 0.48 -3.74 18.41
CA ALA A 99 0.62 -2.97 17.18
C ALA A 99 -0.24 -3.57 16.07
N ALA A 100 -0.75 -2.69 15.21
CA ALA A 100 -1.39 -3.01 13.96
C ALA A 100 -0.54 -2.48 12.80
N ARG A 101 -0.19 -3.34 11.85
CA ARG A 101 0.60 -3.00 10.66
C ARG A 101 -0.22 -3.23 9.41
N VAL A 102 -0.37 -2.19 8.61
CA VAL A 102 -1.00 -2.24 7.29
C VAL A 102 0.09 -2.34 6.23
N ILE A 103 0.13 -3.46 5.53
CA ILE A 103 1.05 -3.75 4.43
C ILE A 103 0.28 -3.65 3.12
N PRO A 104 0.41 -2.57 2.33
CA PRO A 104 -0.21 -2.49 1.02
C PRO A 104 0.58 -3.29 -0.03
N TYR A 105 -0.07 -3.64 -1.15
CA TYR A 105 0.59 -4.39 -2.25
C TYR A 105 1.68 -3.58 -2.96
N ARG A 106 1.47 -2.27 -3.07
CA ARG A 106 2.41 -1.26 -3.55
C ARG A 106 2.22 -0.07 -2.61
N VAL A 107 3.24 0.77 -2.38
CA VAL A 107 3.23 1.97 -1.50
C VAL A 107 3.80 1.72 -0.08
N LEU A 108 3.86 2.80 0.69
CA LEU A 108 4.42 2.95 2.03
C LEU A 108 3.68 2.11 3.08
N TRP A 109 4.43 1.58 4.03
CA TRP A 109 3.87 0.84 5.16
C TRP A 109 3.28 1.80 6.18
N PHE A 110 2.23 1.36 6.87
CA PHE A 110 1.57 2.15 7.89
C PHE A 110 1.41 1.33 9.18
N ASP A 111 1.99 1.83 10.27
CA ASP A 111 1.99 1.17 11.57
C ASP A 111 1.22 2.00 12.60
N ILE A 112 0.36 1.35 13.38
CA ILE A 112 -0.28 1.90 14.58
C ILE A 112 0.26 1.09 15.77
N GLU A 113 0.76 1.74 16.80
CA GLU A 113 1.38 1.07 17.96
C GLU A 113 1.01 1.74 19.27
N PHE A 114 0.87 0.92 20.32
CA PHE A 114 0.74 1.40 21.69
C PHE A 114 2.12 1.65 22.29
N ASP A 115 2.21 2.71 23.09
CA ASP A 115 3.33 2.95 24.00
C ASP A 115 3.03 2.41 25.41
N ALA A 116 4.05 2.33 26.27
CA ALA A 116 3.92 1.87 27.65
C ALA A 116 2.88 2.66 28.46
N LYS A 117 2.67 3.94 28.09
CA LYS A 117 1.69 4.85 28.70
C LYS A 117 0.27 4.77 28.10
N ASP A 118 -0.04 3.73 27.32
CA ASP A 118 -1.32 3.56 26.61
C ASP A 118 -1.66 4.68 25.61
N ILE A 119 -0.64 5.37 25.10
CA ILE A 119 -0.81 6.36 24.03
C ILE A 119 -0.67 5.65 22.69
N VAL A 120 -1.63 5.88 21.80
CA VAL A 120 -1.64 5.33 20.44
C VAL A 120 -0.88 6.25 19.49
N TYR A 121 0.15 5.69 18.85
CA TYR A 121 0.95 6.38 17.85
C TYR A 121 0.74 5.77 16.47
N ALA A 122 0.84 6.61 15.45
CA ALA A 122 0.94 6.23 14.06
C ALA A 122 2.38 6.45 13.56
N ARG A 123 2.81 5.60 12.63
CA ARG A 123 4.11 5.69 11.96
C ARG A 123 3.95 5.33 10.49
N ILE A 124 4.34 6.26 9.63
CA ILE A 124 4.34 6.06 8.17
C ILE A 124 5.77 5.71 7.76
N ASP A 125 5.93 4.62 7.00
CA ASP A 125 7.19 4.19 6.41
C ASP A 125 8.34 4.05 7.43
N ARG A 126 8.00 3.54 8.63
CA ARG A 126 8.94 3.39 9.76
C ARG A 126 9.66 4.68 10.19
N ARG A 127 9.14 5.87 9.85
CA ARG A 127 9.70 7.17 10.25
C ARG A 127 9.37 7.52 11.71
N ARG A 128 9.37 8.81 12.07
CA ARG A 128 9.05 9.29 13.42
C ARG A 128 7.64 8.88 13.85
N LYS A 129 7.46 8.65 15.16
CA LYS A 129 6.13 8.47 15.75
C LYS A 129 5.35 9.78 15.72
N LEU A 130 4.07 9.71 15.40
CA LEU A 130 3.12 10.81 15.47
C LEU A 130 1.93 10.34 16.31
N PRO A 131 1.31 11.20 17.13
CA PRO A 131 0.05 10.85 17.77
C PRO A 131 -0.99 10.44 16.71
N VAL A 132 -1.74 9.36 16.95
CA VAL A 132 -2.73 8.90 15.97
C VAL A 132 -3.80 9.96 15.69
N THR A 133 -4.07 10.83 16.66
CA THR A 133 -5.00 11.96 16.52
C THR A 133 -4.53 12.95 15.46
N SER A 134 -3.22 13.17 15.30
CA SER A 134 -2.69 14.03 14.23
C SER A 134 -3.06 13.53 12.84
N LEU A 135 -3.09 12.21 12.65
CA LEU A 135 -3.57 11.60 11.41
C LEU A 135 -5.08 11.80 11.24
N MET A 136 -5.87 11.65 12.31
CA MET A 136 -7.33 11.84 12.26
C MET A 136 -7.69 13.29 11.91
N PHE A 137 -6.98 14.27 12.47
CA PHE A 137 -7.13 15.67 12.09
C PHE A 137 -6.78 15.90 10.61
N ALA A 138 -5.70 15.27 10.11
CA ALA A 138 -5.34 15.35 8.69
C ALA A 138 -6.39 14.72 7.76
N LEU A 139 -7.18 13.76 8.24
CA LEU A 139 -8.32 13.17 7.54
C LEU A 139 -9.59 14.02 7.63
N GLY A 140 -9.55 15.18 8.30
CA GLY A 140 -10.66 16.11 8.41
C GLY A 140 -11.59 15.88 9.60
N LEU A 141 -11.23 15.02 10.56
CA LEU A 141 -11.98 14.88 11.80
C LEU A 141 -11.60 15.99 12.78
N ASP A 142 -12.57 16.51 13.52
CA ASP A 142 -12.31 17.38 14.66
C ASP A 142 -12.25 16.62 15.99
N GLY A 143 -11.93 17.32 17.08
CA GLY A 143 -11.79 16.69 18.39
C GLY A 143 -13.08 16.03 18.89
N GLU A 144 -14.24 16.62 18.58
CA GLU A 144 -15.52 16.04 18.99
C GLU A 144 -15.84 14.78 18.19
N ALA A 145 -15.65 14.79 16.86
CA ALA A 145 -15.86 13.64 16.00
C ALA A 145 -14.96 12.46 16.40
N ILE A 146 -13.69 12.72 16.73
CA ILE A 146 -12.76 11.69 17.22
C ILE A 146 -13.32 11.08 18.52
N LEU A 147 -13.67 11.90 19.52
CA LEU A 147 -14.19 11.39 20.79
C LEU A 147 -15.51 10.62 20.59
N ASN A 148 -16.39 11.12 19.73
CA ASN A 148 -17.68 10.49 19.43
C ASN A 148 -17.54 9.14 18.73
N THR A 149 -16.46 8.95 17.97
CA THR A 149 -16.18 7.69 17.26
C THR A 149 -15.72 6.59 18.21
N PHE A 150 -14.87 6.92 19.20
CA PHE A 150 -14.23 5.92 20.06
C PHE A 150 -14.85 5.78 21.46
N TYR A 151 -15.64 6.75 21.92
CA TYR A 151 -16.20 6.75 23.27
C TYR A 151 -17.73 6.87 23.29
N LYS A 152 -18.35 6.22 24.29
CA LYS A 152 -19.77 6.40 24.59
C LYS A 152 -19.98 7.68 25.41
N LYS A 153 -21.04 8.44 25.09
CA LYS A 153 -21.43 9.63 25.86
C LYS A 153 -22.35 9.26 27.02
N ASN A 154 -22.04 9.77 28.21
CA ASN A 154 -22.94 9.71 29.36
C ASN A 154 -23.55 11.10 29.58
N PRO A 155 -24.85 11.31 29.28
CA PRO A 155 -25.45 12.63 29.40
C PRO A 155 -25.69 12.97 30.87
N TYR A 156 -25.16 14.11 31.31
CA TYR A 156 -25.45 14.67 32.63
C TYR A 156 -26.48 15.79 32.48
N LYS A 157 -27.59 15.69 33.20
CA LYS A 157 -28.64 16.72 33.23
C LYS A 157 -28.62 17.44 34.57
N ARG A 158 -28.45 18.76 34.55
CA ARG A 158 -28.53 19.59 35.75
C ARG A 158 -29.97 19.64 36.28
N ILE A 159 -30.13 19.40 37.57
CA ILE A 159 -31.37 19.56 38.33
C ILE A 159 -31.19 20.70 39.36
N ARG A 160 -32.27 21.13 40.03
CA ARG A 160 -32.22 22.24 40.99
C ARG A 160 -31.18 22.03 42.10
N GLU A 161 -31.01 20.80 42.55
CA GLU A 161 -30.11 20.44 43.66
C GLU A 161 -28.99 19.49 43.24
N GLY A 162 -28.52 19.54 41.98
CA GLY A 162 -27.37 18.75 41.55
C GLY A 162 -27.41 18.28 40.09
N TRP A 163 -26.91 17.07 39.85
CA TRP A 163 -26.81 16.46 38.52
C TRP A 163 -27.43 15.07 38.52
N ARG A 164 -28.17 14.75 37.45
CA ARG A 164 -28.72 13.42 37.18
C ARG A 164 -28.01 12.80 35.99
N VAL A 165 -27.68 11.51 36.10
CA VAL A 165 -27.11 10.68 35.03
C VAL A 165 -28.03 9.47 34.79
N PRO A 166 -28.14 8.94 33.56
CA PRO A 166 -28.78 7.66 33.32
C PRO A 166 -28.11 6.54 34.13
N PHE A 167 -28.93 5.60 34.60
CA PHE A 167 -28.43 4.40 35.25
C PHE A 167 -27.72 3.51 34.22
N ASP A 168 -26.50 3.08 34.55
CA ASP A 168 -25.70 2.14 33.75
C ASP A 168 -25.34 0.95 34.63
N SER A 169 -25.93 -0.21 34.34
CA SER A 169 -25.73 -1.44 35.11
C SER A 169 -24.33 -2.03 34.96
N GLY A 170 -23.54 -1.61 33.97
CA GLY A 170 -22.17 -2.08 33.76
C GLY A 170 -21.10 -1.22 34.44
N ARG A 171 -21.51 -0.09 35.04
CA ARG A 171 -20.60 0.87 35.69
C ARG A 171 -20.46 0.63 37.20
N PHE A 172 -21.27 -0.27 37.77
CA PHE A 172 -21.32 -0.63 39.18
C PHE A 172 -21.26 -2.14 39.35
#